data_AF-A0A392RM15-F1
#
_entry.id   AF-A0A392RM15-F1
#
_cell.length_a   1.000
_cell.length_b   1.000
_cell.length_c   1.000
_cell.angle_alpha   90.00
_cell.angle_beta   90.00
_cell.angle_gamma   90.00
#
_symmetry.space_group_name_H-M   'P 1'
#
loop_
_entity.id
_entity.type
_entity.pdbx_description
1 polymer ?
#
loop_
_entity_poly.entity_id
_entity_poly.type
_entity_poly.pdbx_seq_one_letter_code
_entity_poly.pdbx_strand_id
1 'polypeptide(L)'
;SSEELAGLEKLQAYVNGFVPARCVNRARDPVLDAKGNERVEKRLINTKELFGCKSVAEVKICLDNMSSLAEQMLKLAADKKTSKKK
;
A
#
# COMPACT_ATOMS: atom_id res chain seq x y z
N SER A 1 0.84 -24.24 17.75
CA SER A 1 0.88 -25.61 17.22
C SER A 1 1.93 -25.69 16.11
N SER A 2 2.52 -26.87 15.86
CA SER A 2 3.42 -27.09 14.71
C SER A 2 2.74 -26.71 13.37
N GLU A 3 1.44 -26.96 13.28
CA GLU A 3 0.62 -26.66 12.10
C GLU A 3 0.48 -25.15 11.82
N GLU A 4 0.39 -24.34 12.88
CA GLU A 4 0.30 -22.87 12.76
C GLU A 4 1.62 -22.26 12.28
N LEU A 5 2.75 -22.81 12.72
CA LEU A 5 4.07 -22.37 12.26
C LEU A 5 4.29 -22.71 10.78
N ALA A 6 3.90 -23.91 10.36
CA ALA A 6 3.95 -24.31 8.95
C ALA A 6 3.02 -23.44 8.08
N GLY A 7 1.86 -23.04 8.61
CA GLY A 7 0.95 -22.10 7.96
C GLY A 7 1.58 -20.70 7.80
N LEU A 8 2.24 -20.21 8.85
CA LEU A 8 2.93 -18.91 8.83
C LEU A 8 4.07 -18.89 7.81
N GLU A 9 4.89 -19.94 7.74
CA GLU A 9 6.00 -20.03 6.81
C GLU A 9 5.53 -20.03 5.34
N LYS A 10 4.44 -20.76 5.04
CA LYS A 10 3.80 -20.71 3.72
C LYS A 10 3.28 -19.32 3.37
N LEU A 11 2.67 -18.62 4.32
CA LEU A 11 2.20 -17.25 4.12
C LEU A 11 3.36 -16.29 3.85
N GLN A 12 4.46 -16.44 4.58
CA GLN A 12 5.65 -15.62 4.40
C GLN A 12 6.30 -15.86 3.04
N ALA A 13 6.42 -17.12 2.61
CA ALA A 13 6.92 -17.46 1.27
C ALA A 13 6.03 -16.89 0.16
N TYR A 14 4.71 -16.96 0.32
CA TYR A 14 3.75 -16.38 -0.62
C TYR A 14 3.90 -14.85 -0.74
N VAL A 15 3.97 -14.14 0.39
CA VAL A 15 4.16 -12.68 0.42
C VAL A 15 5.51 -12.26 -0.15
N ASN A 16 6.58 -13.03 0.11
CA ASN A 16 7.91 -12.77 -0.44
C ASN A 16 7.99 -12.97 -1.96
N GLY A 17 7.08 -13.76 -2.54
CA GLY A 17 6.97 -13.93 -3.99
C GLY A 17 6.35 -12.73 -4.72
N PHE A 18 5.83 -11.73 -4.00
CA PHE A 18 5.24 -10.55 -4.61
C PHE A 18 6.32 -9.65 -5.22
N VAL A 19 6.17 -9.34 -6.50
CA VAL A 19 7.01 -8.34 -7.18
C VAL A 19 6.64 -6.95 -6.64
N PRO A 20 7.59 -6.19 -6.06
CA PRO A 20 7.32 -4.83 -5.60
C PRO A 20 6.76 -3.98 -6.73
N ALA A 21 5.66 -3.27 -6.45
CA ALA A 21 5.05 -2.39 -7.44
C ALA A 21 5.99 -1.20 -7.72
N ARG A 22 6.30 -0.98 -9.00
CA ARG A 22 7.00 0.23 -9.45
C ARG A 22 6.08 1.43 -9.23
N CYS A 23 6.61 2.49 -8.64
CA CYS A 23 5.90 3.76 -8.58
C CYS A 23 5.95 4.39 -9.98
N VAL A 24 4.79 4.66 -10.56
CA VAL A 24 4.66 5.28 -11.86
C VAL A 24 3.89 6.60 -11.75
N ASN A 25 4.26 7.59 -12.55
CA ASN A 25 3.56 8.87 -12.62
C ASN A 25 2.22 8.71 -13.37
N ARG A 26 1.47 9.82 -13.55
CA ARG A 26 0.19 9.81 -14.29
C ARG A 26 0.34 9.41 -15.76
N ALA A 27 1.51 9.62 -16.36
CA ALA A 27 1.84 9.22 -17.72
C ALA A 27 2.36 7.76 -17.81
N ARG A 28 2.41 7.04 -16.69
CA ARG A 28 2.94 5.67 -16.52
C ARG A 28 4.47 5.56 -16.60
N ASP A 29 5.20 6.66 -16.50
CA ASP A 29 6.66 6.60 -16.44
C ASP A 29 7.13 6.24 -15.02
N PRO A 30 8.23 5.49 -14.87
CA PRO A 30 8.82 5.20 -13.57
C PRO A 30 9.21 6.47 -12.82
N VAL A 31 8.79 6.57 -11.55
CA VAL A 31 9.26 7.63 -10.65
C VAL A 31 10.65 7.24 -10.16
N LEU A 32 11.64 8.12 -10.35
CA LEU A 32 13.01 7.87 -9.91
C LEU A 32 13.27 8.44 -8.50
N ASP A 33 14.17 7.80 -7.76
CA ASP A 33 14.69 8.30 -6.49
C ASP A 33 15.82 9.35 -6.70
N ALA A 34 16.35 9.90 -5.61
CA ALA A 34 17.42 10.90 -5.65
C ALA A 34 18.74 10.39 -6.28
N LYS A 35 18.88 9.07 -6.44
CA LYS A 35 20.04 8.41 -7.05
C LYS A 35 19.76 7.99 -8.50
N GLY A 36 18.56 8.26 -9.02
CA GLY A 36 18.13 7.89 -10.37
C GLY A 36 17.62 6.46 -10.51
N ASN A 37 17.41 5.71 -9.41
CA ASN A 37 16.84 4.37 -9.48
C ASN A 37 15.31 4.41 -9.48
N GLU A 38 14.66 3.43 -10.09
CA GLU A 38 13.20 3.30 -9.99
C GLU A 38 12.76 3.18 -8.54
N ARG A 39 11.85 4.06 -8.13
CA ARG A 39 11.24 4.02 -6.81
C ARG A 39 10.29 2.83 -6.76
N VAL A 40 10.65 1.86 -5.92
CA VAL A 40 9.79 0.76 -5.51
C VAL A 40 9.33 1.02 -4.08
N GLU A 41 8.03 1.15 -3.88
CA GLU A 41 7.46 1.35 -2.54
C GLU A 41 6.71 0.10 -2.10
N LYS A 42 6.93 -0.28 -0.84
CA LYS A 42 6.04 -1.19 -0.13
C LYS A 42 4.73 -0.44 0.12
N ARG A 43 3.74 -0.66 -0.76
CA ARG A 43 2.38 -0.15 -0.55
C ARG A 43 1.79 -0.86 0.67
N LEU A 44 1.50 -0.11 1.72
CA LEU A 44 0.75 -0.60 2.87
C LEU A 44 -0.71 -0.73 2.43
N ILE A 45 -1.19 -1.96 2.32
CA ILE A 45 -2.56 -2.25 1.93
C ILE A 45 -3.39 -2.39 3.22
N ASN A 46 -4.44 -1.59 3.34
CA ASN A 46 -5.49 -1.82 4.32
C ASN A 46 -6.29 -3.05 3.91
N THR A 47 -5.86 -4.21 4.40
CA THR A 47 -6.48 -5.50 4.09
C THR A 47 -7.95 -5.55 4.47
N LYS A 48 -8.38 -4.80 5.50
CA LYS A 48 -9.79 -4.73 5.92
C LYS A 48 -10.68 -4.09 4.84
N GLU A 49 -10.24 -3.01 4.20
CA GLU A 49 -10.98 -2.41 3.09
C GLU A 49 -10.92 -3.28 1.84
N LEU A 50 -9.74 -3.87 1.55
CA LEU A 50 -9.57 -4.75 0.40
C LEU A 50 -10.52 -5.98 0.47
N PHE A 51 -10.64 -6.60 1.64
CA PHE A 51 -11.56 -7.72 1.86
C PHE A 51 -13.05 -7.29 1.88
N GLY A 52 -13.34 -5.99 2.02
CA GLY A 52 -14.68 -5.44 1.91
C GLY A 52 -15.15 -5.21 0.47
N CYS A 53 -14.25 -5.24 -0.52
CA CYS A 53 -14.58 -5.08 -1.93
C CYS A 53 -15.37 -6.28 -2.47
N LYS A 54 -16.47 -6.01 -3.16
CA LYS A 54 -17.37 -7.00 -3.76
C LYS A 54 -17.19 -7.14 -5.26
N SER A 55 -16.41 -6.25 -5.87
CA SER A 55 -16.12 -6.27 -7.32
C SER A 55 -14.66 -5.94 -7.63
N VAL A 56 -14.20 -6.39 -8.81
CA VAL A 56 -12.86 -6.08 -9.33
C VAL A 56 -12.65 -4.57 -9.50
N ALA A 57 -13.71 -3.82 -9.84
CA ALA A 57 -13.67 -2.37 -9.95
C ALA A 57 -13.42 -1.71 -8.58
N GLU A 58 -14.11 -2.17 -7.53
CA GLU A 58 -13.91 -1.69 -6.16
C GLU A 58 -12.50 -2.02 -5.64
N VAL A 59 -12.01 -3.24 -5.90
CA VAL A 59 -10.64 -3.65 -5.57
C VAL A 59 -9.62 -2.70 -6.21
N LYS A 60 -9.81 -2.38 -7.50
CA LYS A 60 -8.92 -1.46 -8.22
C LYS A 60 -8.93 -0.07 -7.61
N ILE A 61 -10.12 0.50 -7.34
CA ILE A 61 -10.25 1.83 -6.72
C ILE A 61 -9.61 1.85 -5.32
N CYS A 62 -9.84 0.80 -4.53
CA CYS A 62 -9.26 0.64 -3.20
C CYS A 62 -7.73 0.65 -3.27
N LEU A 63 -7.13 -0.17 -4.16
CA LEU A 63 -5.68 -0.24 -4.35
C LEU A 63 -5.07 1.06 -4.89
N ASP A 64 -5.76 1.76 -5.79
CA ASP A 64 -5.34 3.06 -6.33
C ASP A 64 -5.30 4.11 -5.21
N ASN A 65 -6.32 4.15 -4.34
CA ASN A 65 -6.41 5.07 -3.19
C ASN A 65 -5.42 4.75 -2.05
N MET A 66 -5.03 3.48 -1.87
CA MET A 66 -4.05 3.06 -0.85
C MET A 66 -2.59 3.33 -1.27
N SER A 67 -2.33 3.69 -2.53
CA SER A 67 -0.98 3.78 -3.08
C SER A 67 -0.17 5.00 -2.62
N SER A 68 -0.77 5.95 -1.89
CA SER A 68 -0.12 7.19 -1.48
C SER A 68 0.02 7.32 0.03
N LEU A 69 0.91 6.52 0.63
CA LEU A 69 1.29 6.64 2.05
C LEU A 69 1.66 8.08 2.43
N ALA A 70 2.34 8.80 1.53
CA ALA A 70 2.68 10.21 1.71
C ALA A 70 1.44 11.12 1.75
N GLU A 71 0.41 10.87 0.93
CA GLU A 71 -0.84 11.64 0.96
C GLU A 71 -1.66 11.30 2.22
N GLN A 72 -1.64 10.05 2.67
CA GLN A 72 -2.26 9.65 3.94
C GLN A 72 -1.57 10.30 5.15
N MET A 73 -0.23 10.36 5.16
CA MET A 73 0.53 11.07 6.20
C MET A 73 0.30 12.58 6.16
N LEU A 74 0.21 13.18 4.97
CA LEU A 74 -0.13 14.60 4.80
C LEU A 74 -1.54 14.91 5.29
N LYS A 75 -2.52 14.03 5.03
CA LYS A 75 -3.91 14.19 5.49
C LYS A 75 -4.05 14.03 7.01
N LEU A 76 -3.41 13.02 7.60
CA LEU A 76 -3.30 12.87 9.06
C LEU A 76 -2.64 14.07 9.75
N ALA A 77 -1.62 14.66 9.12
CA ALA A 77 -0.98 15.87 9.65
C ALA A 77 -1.89 17.11 9.54
N ALA A 78 -2.74 17.20 8.52
CA ALA A 78 -3.73 18.26 8.38
C ALA A 78 -4.87 18.13 9.40
N ASP A 79 -5.38 16.91 9.63
CA ASP A 79 -6.47 16.63 10.57
C ASP A 79 -6.06 16.81 12.05
N LYS A 80 -4.77 16.67 12.37
CA LYS A 80 -4.22 17.04 13.69
C LYS A 80 -4.22 18.55 13.95
N LYS A 81 -4.20 19.39 12.90
CA LYS A 81 -4.23 20.86 13.06
C LYS A 81 -5.64 21.41 13.28
N THR A 82 -6.67 20.70 12.84
CA THR A 82 -8.08 21.11 12.98
C THR A 82 -8.70 20.68 14.31
N SER A 83 -8.15 19.65 14.95
CA SER A 83 -8.62 19.11 16.24
C SER A 83 -8.04 19.82 17.49
N LYS A 84 -7.08 20.75 17.31
CA LYS A 84 -6.48 21.54 18.42
C LYS A 84 -7.11 22.93 18.61
N LYS A 85 -8.17 23.24 17.86
CA LYS A 85 -9.02 24.44 18.04
C LYS A 85 -10.43 24.02 18.44
N LYS A 86 -10.57 23.49 19.65
CA LYS A 86 -11.86 23.46 20.36
C LYS A 86 -11.61 23.44 21.85
#